data_AF-A0A3N6P4P2-F1
#
_entry.id   AF-A0A3N6P4P2-F1
#
_cell.length_a   1.000
_cell.length_b   1.000
_cell.length_c   1.000
_cell.angle_alpha   90.00
_cell.angle_beta   90.00
_cell.angle_gamma   90.00
#
_symmetry.space_group_name_H-M   'P 1'
#
loop_
_entity.id
_entity.type
_entity.pdbx_description
1 polymer ?
#
loop_
_entity_poly.entity_id
_entity_poly.type
_entity_poly.pdbx_seq_one_letter_code
_entity_poly.pdbx_strand_id
1 'polypeptide(L)'
;MSTDYPSDWNSRRKRVYERDDYTCQNCGIAGGPYGNAELHAHHVVPKSRGGTHDVSNLLTLCSQCHKTVHNKNTHAPTAYQDHGQEFGYSEPDYGDLADAVFDDTLTIVSAAGELLISTQERLEAGSLDFEDVLEAENELRIGIISTFEHIDQLRSSSALGYPSDLVESAEMCIDEAEELLIIVMTTLDLIEECIFDLVDQVTSCPTCGTDVDESDAFCGGCGSDLQEMIPTCPSCDSEVSTEDTFCRSCGEELADHEGPILGTAQISPDWNRRMEKNLQELDQAIERYVISQIHVQIQIRLQSETLTTVAWDHCPSCGYPQGALRSTKGIECVACDSEWTDKGIINRELKMTRGDEKGKSMPASEWERLGEQRYEEKRFRDVLFSDSFFK
;
A
#
# COMPACT_ATOMS: atom_id res chain seq x y z
N MET A 1 5.71 -7.87 -33.37
CA MET A 1 6.00 -6.66 -32.57
C MET A 1 4.70 -5.90 -32.45
N SER A 2 4.13 -5.84 -31.25
CA SER A 2 2.82 -5.25 -30.99
C SER A 2 2.84 -3.74 -31.29
N THR A 3 1.81 -3.25 -31.96
CA THR A 3 1.63 -1.89 -32.50
C THR A 3 1.07 -0.89 -31.48
N ASP A 4 1.32 -1.10 -30.19
CA ASP A 4 0.55 -0.46 -29.10
C ASP A 4 1.34 0.55 -28.24
N TYR A 5 2.54 0.95 -28.69
CA TYR A 5 3.34 1.95 -27.98
C TYR A 5 3.18 3.34 -28.61
N PRO A 6 3.12 4.41 -27.80
CA PRO A 6 3.01 5.77 -28.30
C PRO A 6 4.29 6.17 -29.07
N SER A 7 4.18 7.13 -29.98
CA SER A 7 5.29 7.55 -30.85
C SER A 7 6.49 8.12 -30.08
N ASP A 8 6.28 8.59 -28.85
CA ASP A 8 7.28 9.13 -27.94
C ASP A 8 7.82 8.09 -26.93
N TRP A 9 7.51 6.81 -27.08
CA TRP A 9 7.92 5.74 -26.16
C TRP A 9 9.43 5.75 -25.85
N ASN A 10 10.28 6.02 -26.85
CA ASN A 10 11.73 6.11 -26.67
C ASN A 10 12.13 7.22 -25.70
N SER A 11 11.47 8.37 -25.79
CA SER A 11 11.71 9.50 -24.90
C SER A 11 11.22 9.19 -23.50
N ARG A 12 10.05 8.55 -23.36
CA ARG A 12 9.47 8.14 -22.07
C ARG A 12 10.40 7.20 -21.32
N ARG A 13 10.81 6.09 -21.95
CA ARG A 13 11.72 5.13 -21.30
C ARG A 13 13.07 5.74 -20.94
N LYS A 14 13.58 6.68 -21.74
CA LYS A 14 14.82 7.39 -21.40
C LYS A 14 14.66 8.24 -20.14
N ARG A 15 13.54 8.94 -19.99
CA ARG A 15 13.23 9.71 -18.76
C ARG A 15 13.11 8.79 -17.54
N VAL A 16 12.48 7.62 -17.69
CA VAL A 16 12.40 6.61 -16.62
C VAL A 16 13.80 6.16 -16.21
N TYR A 17 14.68 5.86 -17.17
CA TYR A 17 16.08 5.51 -16.85
C TYR A 17 16.84 6.66 -16.21
N GLU A 18 16.61 7.90 -16.62
CA GLU A 18 17.26 9.07 -16.03
C GLU A 18 16.77 9.34 -14.60
N ARG A 19 15.46 9.20 -14.34
CA ARG A 19 14.87 9.30 -12.99
C ARG A 19 15.46 8.26 -12.06
N ASP A 20 15.61 7.04 -12.56
CA ASP A 20 16.06 5.87 -11.78
C ASP A 20 17.61 5.75 -11.73
N ASP A 21 18.34 6.83 -12.05
CA ASP A 21 19.81 6.90 -12.18
C ASP A 21 20.45 5.72 -12.95
N TYR A 22 19.79 5.29 -14.03
CA TYR A 22 20.16 4.13 -14.84
C TYR A 22 20.38 2.86 -14.01
N THR A 23 19.70 2.74 -12.89
CA THR A 23 19.86 1.67 -11.91
C THR A 23 18.60 0.83 -11.85
N CYS A 24 18.75 -0.49 -11.81
CA CYS A 24 17.61 -1.39 -11.65
C CYS A 24 16.98 -1.17 -10.29
N GLN A 25 15.73 -0.75 -10.26
CA GLN A 25 15.03 -0.40 -9.03
C GLN A 25 14.76 -1.61 -8.12
N ASN A 26 14.73 -2.84 -8.68
CA ASN A 26 14.62 -4.05 -7.87
C ASN A 26 15.94 -4.55 -7.23
N CYS A 27 17.06 -4.51 -7.96
CA CYS A 27 18.30 -5.19 -7.52
C CYS A 27 19.53 -4.27 -7.40
N GLY A 28 19.39 -2.99 -7.73
CA GLY A 28 20.46 -2.00 -7.64
C GLY A 28 21.55 -2.11 -8.72
N ILE A 29 21.43 -3.02 -9.69
CA ILE A 29 22.48 -3.14 -10.73
C ILE A 29 22.42 -1.94 -11.70
N ALA A 30 23.58 -1.30 -11.90
CA ALA A 30 23.73 -0.17 -12.81
C ALA A 30 23.78 -0.62 -14.29
N GLY A 31 23.11 0.14 -15.15
CA GLY A 31 23.17 0.06 -16.61
C GLY A 31 23.62 1.37 -17.25
N GLY A 32 23.39 1.51 -18.55
CA GLY A 32 23.62 2.76 -19.28
C GLY A 32 25.05 3.32 -19.14
N PRO A 33 25.23 4.57 -18.67
CA PRO A 33 26.54 5.20 -18.54
C PRO A 33 27.35 4.68 -17.34
N TYR A 34 26.71 4.05 -16.36
CA TYR A 34 27.32 3.66 -15.08
C TYR A 34 27.54 2.15 -14.93
N GLY A 35 26.97 1.35 -15.85
CA GLY A 35 27.17 -0.10 -15.87
C GLY A 35 26.77 -0.76 -17.18
N ASN A 36 26.86 -2.08 -17.23
CA ASN A 36 26.64 -2.87 -18.45
C ASN A 36 25.32 -3.66 -18.44
N ALA A 37 24.46 -3.47 -17.43
CA ALA A 37 23.14 -4.09 -17.42
C ALA A 37 22.25 -3.53 -18.54
N GLU A 38 21.56 -4.42 -19.25
CA GLU A 38 20.51 -4.04 -20.19
C GLU A 38 19.26 -3.64 -19.39
N LEU A 39 18.76 -2.42 -19.60
CA LEU A 39 17.63 -1.84 -18.86
C LEU A 39 16.36 -1.84 -19.70
N HIS A 40 15.23 -2.05 -19.04
CA HIS A 40 13.88 -2.06 -19.63
C HIS A 40 12.94 -1.25 -18.73
N ALA A 41 12.05 -0.46 -19.35
CA ALA A 41 10.98 0.21 -18.64
C ALA A 41 9.81 -0.78 -18.49
N HIS A 42 9.49 -1.13 -17.24
CA HIS A 42 8.42 -2.05 -16.87
C HIS A 42 7.19 -1.27 -16.40
N HIS A 43 5.98 -1.74 -16.72
CA HIS A 43 4.74 -1.13 -16.25
C HIS A 43 4.40 -1.58 -14.83
N VAL A 44 4.24 -0.65 -13.88
CA VAL A 44 3.88 -0.99 -12.50
C VAL A 44 2.45 -1.56 -12.45
N VAL A 45 1.46 -0.80 -12.91
CA VAL A 45 0.13 -1.32 -13.27
C VAL A 45 0.20 -1.84 -14.71
N PRO A 46 -0.05 -3.15 -14.93
CA PRO A 46 0.01 -3.73 -16.27
C PRO A 46 -0.96 -3.10 -17.26
N LYS A 47 -0.61 -3.13 -18.55
CA LYS A 47 -1.47 -2.65 -19.66
C LYS A 47 -2.84 -3.34 -19.68
N SER A 48 -2.91 -4.62 -19.33
CA SER A 48 -4.15 -5.39 -19.21
C SER A 48 -5.11 -4.84 -18.14
N ARG A 49 -4.57 -4.15 -17.14
CA ARG A 49 -5.28 -3.55 -16.00
C ARG A 49 -5.47 -2.03 -16.14
N GLY A 50 -5.42 -1.53 -17.38
CA GLY A 50 -5.58 -0.10 -17.66
C GLY A 50 -4.33 0.75 -17.44
N GLY A 51 -3.18 0.14 -17.15
CA GLY A 51 -1.91 0.85 -16.98
C GLY A 51 -1.59 1.79 -18.14
N THR A 52 -1.14 3.00 -17.81
CA THR A 52 -0.74 4.00 -18.82
C THR A 52 0.72 3.80 -19.23
N HIS A 53 1.18 4.50 -20.27
CA HIS A 53 2.62 4.59 -20.59
C HIS A 53 3.25 5.84 -19.96
N ASP A 54 2.60 6.42 -18.95
CA ASP A 54 3.14 7.60 -18.28
C ASP A 54 4.32 7.20 -17.40
N VAL A 55 5.23 8.15 -17.17
CA VAL A 55 6.50 7.89 -16.49
C VAL A 55 6.27 7.38 -15.07
N SER A 56 5.23 7.87 -14.38
CA SER A 56 4.85 7.42 -13.03
C SER A 56 4.45 5.92 -13.00
N ASN A 57 3.82 5.41 -14.06
CA ASN A 57 3.47 4.00 -14.18
C ASN A 57 4.61 3.12 -14.72
N LEU A 58 5.85 3.63 -14.79
CA LEU A 58 7.00 2.91 -15.32
C LEU A 58 8.13 2.82 -14.31
N LEU A 59 8.85 1.70 -14.32
CA LEU A 59 10.02 1.46 -13.47
C LEU A 59 11.19 0.87 -14.27
N THR A 60 12.43 1.27 -13.96
CA THR A 60 13.64 0.72 -14.57
C THR A 60 13.99 -0.63 -13.95
N LEU A 61 13.92 -1.69 -14.76
CA LEU A 61 14.37 -3.02 -14.38
C LEU A 61 15.49 -3.51 -15.31
N CYS A 62 16.48 -4.21 -14.76
CA CYS A 62 17.46 -4.92 -15.58
C CYS A 62 16.81 -6.11 -16.30
N SER A 63 17.43 -6.60 -17.37
CA SER A 63 16.94 -7.72 -18.18
C SER A 63 16.63 -8.98 -17.36
N GLN A 64 17.33 -9.23 -16.25
CA GLN A 64 17.03 -10.35 -15.35
C GLN A 64 15.76 -10.10 -14.54
N CYS A 65 15.68 -8.97 -13.82
CA CYS A 65 14.49 -8.59 -13.04
C CYS A 65 13.25 -8.49 -13.94
N HIS A 66 13.35 -7.81 -15.08
CA HIS A 66 12.26 -7.66 -16.04
C HIS A 66 11.78 -8.99 -16.63
N LYS A 67 12.67 -9.96 -16.85
CA LYS A 67 12.27 -11.31 -17.28
C LYS A 67 11.59 -12.06 -16.15
N THR A 68 12.11 -11.92 -14.95
CA THR A 68 11.56 -12.58 -13.76
C THR A 68 10.12 -12.17 -13.54
N VAL A 69 9.88 -10.86 -13.60
CA VAL A 69 8.56 -10.24 -13.48
C VAL A 69 7.53 -10.75 -14.52
N HIS A 70 8.00 -11.40 -15.58
CA HIS A 70 7.14 -11.96 -16.64
C HIS A 70 7.23 -13.48 -16.77
N ASN A 71 8.01 -14.16 -15.92
CA ASN A 71 8.30 -15.58 -16.08
C ASN A 71 8.05 -16.34 -14.78
N LYS A 72 7.06 -17.23 -14.86
CA LYS A 72 6.42 -17.95 -13.75
C LYS A 72 7.34 -18.82 -12.87
N ASN A 73 8.61 -19.00 -13.26
CA ASN A 73 9.55 -19.97 -12.67
C ASN A 73 10.90 -19.36 -12.25
N THR A 74 10.97 -18.05 -12.03
CA THR A 74 12.22 -17.39 -11.63
C THR A 74 11.95 -16.43 -10.47
N HIS A 75 12.87 -16.34 -9.50
CA HIS A 75 12.85 -15.31 -8.46
C HIS A 75 13.73 -14.14 -8.87
N ALA A 76 13.27 -12.92 -8.62
CA ALA A 76 14.05 -11.74 -8.94
C ALA A 76 15.24 -11.71 -7.98
N PRO A 77 16.47 -11.46 -8.44
CA PRO A 77 17.58 -11.23 -7.53
C PRO A 77 17.24 -10.01 -6.68
N THR A 78 17.01 -10.19 -5.38
CA THR A 78 17.01 -9.08 -4.43
C THR A 78 18.46 -8.64 -4.22
N ALA A 79 18.67 -7.41 -3.76
CA ALA A 79 20.01 -6.84 -3.52
C ALA A 79 20.91 -7.67 -2.58
N TYR A 80 20.40 -8.77 -1.98
CA TYR A 80 21.07 -9.56 -0.96
C TYR A 80 21.18 -11.08 -1.19
N GLN A 81 20.92 -11.63 -2.38
CA GLN A 81 21.16 -13.07 -2.60
C GLN A 81 22.03 -13.43 -3.80
N ASP A 82 23.04 -14.24 -3.45
CA ASP A 82 24.12 -14.81 -4.24
C ASP A 82 23.62 -15.72 -5.36
N HIS A 83 24.33 -15.68 -6.48
CA HIS A 83 24.12 -16.51 -7.63
C HIS A 83 24.47 -17.97 -7.32
N GLY A 84 23.48 -18.87 -7.33
CA GLY A 84 23.73 -20.26 -7.77
C GLY A 84 23.25 -21.38 -6.85
N GLN A 85 21.95 -21.48 -6.58
CA GLN A 85 21.38 -22.73 -6.11
C GLN A 85 20.03 -23.01 -6.77
N GLU A 86 20.01 -23.90 -7.76
CA GLU A 86 18.79 -24.56 -8.26
C GLU A 86 18.25 -25.46 -7.14
N PHE A 87 17.30 -24.95 -6.35
CA PHE A 87 16.41 -25.79 -5.57
C PHE A 87 15.24 -26.22 -6.46
N GLY A 88 14.86 -27.49 -6.38
CA GLY A 88 13.67 -28.00 -7.07
C GLY A 88 12.43 -27.47 -6.38
N TYR A 89 11.94 -26.30 -6.83
CA TYR A 89 10.66 -25.74 -6.39
C TYR A 89 9.52 -26.48 -7.10
N SER A 90 8.56 -27.00 -6.32
CA SER A 90 7.24 -27.30 -6.85
C SER A 90 6.54 -25.98 -7.18
N GLU A 91 5.85 -25.90 -8.32
CA GLU A 91 4.98 -24.76 -8.62
C GLU A 91 4.00 -24.55 -7.43
N PRO A 92 3.82 -23.31 -6.95
CA PRO A 92 2.90 -23.03 -5.85
C PRO A 92 1.46 -23.41 -6.25
N ASP A 93 0.71 -24.01 -5.32
CA ASP A 93 -0.70 -24.38 -5.53
C ASP A 93 -1.58 -23.12 -5.45
N TYR A 94 -2.83 -23.21 -5.93
CA TYR A 94 -3.81 -22.12 -5.92
C TYR A 94 -3.94 -21.47 -4.53
N GLY A 95 -3.96 -22.29 -3.46
CA GLY A 95 -4.01 -21.78 -2.09
C GLY A 95 -2.82 -20.92 -1.71
N ASP A 96 -1.59 -21.39 -2.00
CA ASP A 96 -0.36 -20.65 -1.65
C ASP A 96 -0.30 -19.30 -2.38
N LEU A 97 -0.73 -19.28 -3.64
CA LEU A 97 -0.80 -18.05 -4.44
C LEU A 97 -1.89 -17.10 -3.94
N ALA A 98 -3.05 -17.62 -3.53
CA ALA A 98 -4.12 -16.79 -2.97
C ALA A 98 -3.70 -16.14 -1.64
N ASP A 99 -3.10 -16.92 -0.74
CA ASP A 99 -2.59 -16.43 0.54
C ASP A 99 -1.50 -15.36 0.32
N ALA A 100 -0.59 -15.56 -0.64
CA ALA A 100 0.41 -14.56 -1.00
C ALA A 100 -0.21 -13.25 -1.50
N VAL A 101 -1.21 -13.30 -2.38
CA VAL A 101 -1.94 -12.10 -2.81
C VAL A 101 -2.55 -11.38 -1.61
N PHE A 102 -3.08 -12.12 -0.65
CA PHE A 102 -3.77 -11.56 0.50
C PHE A 102 -2.82 -10.85 1.47
N ASP A 103 -1.75 -11.54 1.86
CA ASP A 103 -0.72 -11.03 2.76
C ASP A 103 0.03 -9.84 2.13
N ASP A 104 0.40 -9.94 0.85
CA ASP A 104 1.10 -8.85 0.14
C ASP A 104 0.21 -7.60 0.07
N THR A 105 -1.07 -7.75 -0.30
CA THR A 105 -2.01 -6.63 -0.43
C THR A 105 -2.19 -5.89 0.90
N LEU A 106 -2.36 -6.63 2.01
CA LEU A 106 -2.45 -6.03 3.34
C LEU A 106 -1.16 -5.30 3.72
N THR A 107 0.00 -5.94 3.47
CA THR A 107 1.32 -5.34 3.76
C THR A 107 1.50 -4.02 3.01
N ILE A 108 1.19 -4.00 1.72
CA ILE A 108 1.30 -2.80 0.87
C ILE A 108 0.37 -1.69 1.37
N VAL A 109 -0.89 -2.01 1.69
CA VAL A 109 -1.86 -1.02 2.17
C VAL A 109 -1.44 -0.43 3.51
N SER A 110 -0.98 -1.27 4.45
CA SER A 110 -0.47 -0.82 5.74
C SER A 110 0.75 0.08 5.58
N ALA A 111 1.74 -0.35 4.79
CA ALA A 111 2.95 0.44 4.56
C ALA A 111 2.68 1.76 3.82
N ALA A 112 1.76 1.78 2.86
CA ALA A 112 1.32 3.01 2.20
C ALA A 112 0.64 3.99 3.18
N GLY A 113 -0.16 3.47 4.12
CA GLY A 113 -0.75 4.26 5.20
C GLY A 113 0.30 4.87 6.13
N GLU A 114 1.30 4.09 6.54
CA GLU A 114 2.42 4.55 7.36
C GLU A 114 3.25 5.61 6.62
N LEU A 115 3.51 5.43 5.33
CA LEU A 115 4.19 6.40 4.49
C LEU A 115 3.43 7.73 4.44
N LEU A 116 2.12 7.70 4.23
CA LEU A 116 1.29 8.92 4.21
C LEU A 116 1.33 9.68 5.54
N ILE A 117 1.15 8.97 6.66
CA ILE A 117 1.13 9.56 8.00
C ILE A 117 2.50 10.18 8.31
N SER A 118 3.57 9.41 8.13
CA SER A 118 4.93 9.87 8.43
C SER A 118 5.36 11.03 7.52
N THR A 119 5.01 10.99 6.24
CA THR A 119 5.27 12.10 5.29
C THR A 119 4.55 13.37 5.73
N GLN A 120 3.28 13.27 6.12
CA GLN A 120 2.51 14.42 6.59
C GLN A 120 3.13 15.01 7.87
N GLU A 121 3.44 14.17 8.87
CA GLU A 121 4.04 14.61 10.13
C GLU A 121 5.40 15.30 9.91
N ARG A 122 6.26 14.73 9.06
CA ARG A 122 7.56 15.31 8.70
C ARG A 122 7.42 16.62 7.93
N LEU A 123 6.45 16.71 7.02
CA LEU A 123 6.16 17.93 6.28
C LEU A 123 5.70 19.06 7.21
N GLU A 124 4.76 18.78 8.13
CA GLU A 124 4.28 19.75 9.12
C GLU A 124 5.39 20.19 10.09
N ALA A 125 6.34 19.30 10.39
CA ALA A 125 7.52 19.60 11.18
C ALA A 125 8.63 20.34 10.42
N GLY A 126 8.55 20.42 9.08
CA GLY A 126 9.60 20.98 8.23
C GLY A 126 10.87 20.12 8.17
N SER A 127 10.77 18.82 8.45
CA SER A 127 11.88 17.86 8.52
C SER A 127 11.71 16.72 7.50
N LEU A 128 11.12 17.03 6.35
CA LEU A 128 10.85 16.05 5.31
C LEU A 128 12.10 15.85 4.47
N ASP A 129 12.62 14.63 4.47
CA ASP A 129 13.62 14.18 3.51
C ASP A 129 12.88 13.58 2.31
N PHE A 130 13.09 14.13 1.12
CA PHE A 130 12.44 13.67 -0.09
C PHE A 130 13.00 12.33 -0.58
N GLU A 131 14.29 12.05 -0.34
CA GLU A 131 14.94 10.82 -0.79
C GLU A 131 14.38 9.61 -0.05
N ASP A 132 14.23 9.71 1.28
CA ASP A 132 13.58 8.69 2.12
C ASP A 132 12.17 8.35 1.63
N VAL A 133 11.38 9.38 1.29
CA VAL A 133 9.98 9.17 0.88
C VAL A 133 9.93 8.49 -0.48
N LEU A 134 10.80 8.89 -1.42
CA LEU A 134 10.90 8.28 -2.74
C LEU A 134 11.43 6.84 -2.68
N GLU A 135 12.34 6.53 -1.76
CA GLU A 135 12.81 5.15 -1.54
C GLU A 135 11.66 4.25 -1.05
N ALA A 136 10.93 4.68 -0.01
CA ALA A 136 9.78 3.95 0.50
C ALA A 136 8.65 3.80 -0.53
N GLU A 137 8.39 4.84 -1.32
CA GLU A 137 7.46 4.85 -2.46
C GLU A 137 7.86 3.77 -3.48
N ASN A 138 9.14 3.72 -3.85
CA ASN A 138 9.67 2.74 -4.80
C ASN A 138 9.55 1.29 -4.27
N GLU A 139 9.81 1.04 -2.99
CA GLU A 139 9.59 -0.27 -2.37
C GLU A 139 8.13 -0.73 -2.50
N LEU A 140 7.17 0.19 -2.28
CA LEU A 140 5.75 -0.08 -2.46
C LEU A 140 5.41 -0.40 -3.92
N ARG A 141 5.95 0.34 -4.90
CA ARG A 141 5.75 0.04 -6.32
C ARG A 141 6.25 -1.36 -6.68
N ILE A 142 7.38 -1.79 -6.13
CA ILE A 142 7.93 -3.13 -6.34
C ILE A 142 7.02 -4.19 -5.72
N GLY A 143 6.52 -3.96 -4.50
CA GLY A 143 5.51 -4.80 -3.87
C GLY A 143 4.28 -4.98 -4.76
N ILE A 144 3.72 -3.87 -5.26
CA ILE A 144 2.56 -3.88 -6.17
C ILE A 144 2.82 -4.71 -7.43
N ILE A 145 4.01 -4.58 -8.05
CA ILE A 145 4.39 -5.40 -9.22
C ILE A 145 4.34 -6.88 -8.86
N SER A 146 5.00 -7.27 -7.76
CA SER A 146 5.05 -8.65 -7.29
C SER A 146 3.65 -9.21 -7.02
N THR A 147 2.77 -8.42 -6.41
CA THR A 147 1.40 -8.86 -6.13
C THR A 147 0.57 -9.03 -7.41
N PHE A 148 0.71 -8.13 -8.40
CA PHE A 148 0.04 -8.32 -9.70
C PHE A 148 0.51 -9.59 -10.42
N GLU A 149 1.79 -9.95 -10.28
CA GLU A 149 2.29 -11.22 -10.79
C GLU A 149 1.68 -12.42 -10.08
N HIS A 150 1.57 -12.38 -8.75
CA HIS A 150 0.89 -13.43 -7.99
C HIS A 150 -0.56 -13.59 -8.47
N ILE A 151 -1.28 -12.49 -8.71
CA ILE A 151 -2.64 -12.50 -9.27
C ILE A 151 -2.66 -13.15 -10.67
N ASP A 152 -1.72 -12.81 -11.55
CA ASP A 152 -1.65 -13.37 -12.90
C ASP A 152 -1.29 -14.88 -12.89
N GLN A 153 -0.41 -15.29 -11.98
CA GLN A 153 -0.08 -16.69 -11.76
C GLN A 153 -1.30 -17.46 -11.25
N LEU A 154 -1.98 -16.93 -10.23
CA LEU A 154 -3.17 -17.49 -9.62
C LEU A 154 -4.31 -17.70 -10.63
N ARG A 155 -4.64 -16.66 -11.41
CA ARG A 155 -5.65 -16.73 -12.48
C ARG A 155 -5.31 -17.73 -13.59
N SER A 156 -4.05 -18.12 -13.71
CA SER A 156 -3.58 -19.12 -14.67
C SER A 156 -3.39 -20.53 -14.06
N SER A 157 -3.48 -20.63 -12.74
CA SER A 157 -3.31 -21.88 -11.98
C SER A 157 -4.60 -22.72 -12.00
N SER A 158 -4.49 -23.99 -11.63
CA SER A 158 -5.66 -24.87 -11.56
C SER A 158 -6.21 -24.89 -10.14
N ALA A 159 -7.43 -24.38 -9.96
CA ALA A 159 -8.18 -24.53 -8.71
C ALA A 159 -8.78 -25.95 -8.52
N LEU A 160 -8.27 -26.96 -9.23
CA LEU A 160 -8.80 -28.33 -9.19
C LEU A 160 -8.51 -28.95 -7.82
N GLY A 161 -9.56 -29.26 -7.07
CA GLY A 161 -9.45 -29.79 -5.71
C GLY A 161 -10.00 -28.83 -4.65
N TYR A 162 -10.27 -27.58 -5.03
CA TYR A 162 -10.92 -26.60 -4.18
C TYR A 162 -12.44 -26.57 -4.39
N PRO A 163 -13.24 -26.34 -3.32
CA PRO A 163 -14.69 -26.14 -3.43
C PRO A 163 -15.04 -24.91 -4.27
N SER A 164 -16.08 -24.99 -5.10
CA SER A 164 -16.49 -23.90 -6.01
C SER A 164 -16.76 -22.59 -5.29
N ASP A 165 -17.45 -22.65 -4.14
CA ASP A 165 -17.90 -21.46 -3.41
C ASP A 165 -16.71 -20.75 -2.73
N LEU A 166 -15.67 -21.52 -2.37
CA LEU A 166 -14.40 -20.99 -1.87
C LEU A 166 -13.64 -20.28 -3.00
N VAL A 167 -13.54 -20.90 -4.17
CA VAL A 167 -12.88 -20.30 -5.34
C VAL A 167 -13.62 -19.04 -5.77
N GLU A 168 -14.95 -19.04 -5.82
CA GLU A 168 -15.74 -17.84 -6.17
C GLU A 168 -15.51 -16.70 -5.17
N SER A 169 -15.44 -17.00 -3.87
CA SER A 169 -15.14 -15.99 -2.84
C SER A 169 -13.71 -15.47 -2.95
N ALA A 170 -12.75 -16.36 -3.29
CA ALA A 170 -11.36 -15.99 -3.48
C ALA A 170 -11.20 -15.08 -4.70
N GLU A 171 -11.76 -15.44 -5.86
CA GLU A 171 -11.72 -14.62 -7.08
C GLU A 171 -12.32 -13.24 -6.86
N MET A 172 -13.47 -13.15 -6.16
CA MET A 172 -14.04 -11.85 -5.78
C MET A 172 -13.08 -11.03 -4.91
N CYS A 173 -12.39 -11.67 -3.97
CA CYS A 173 -11.43 -10.98 -3.12
C CYS A 173 -10.16 -10.55 -3.88
N ILE A 174 -9.71 -11.35 -4.84
CA ILE A 174 -8.58 -11.04 -5.73
C ILE A 174 -8.93 -9.85 -6.62
N ASP A 175 -10.16 -9.76 -7.12
CA ASP A 175 -10.63 -8.61 -7.90
C ASP A 175 -10.64 -7.33 -7.05
N GLU A 176 -11.09 -7.40 -5.78
CA GLU A 176 -11.03 -6.28 -4.85
C GLU A 176 -9.57 -5.91 -4.48
N ALA A 177 -8.67 -6.89 -4.38
CA ALA A 177 -7.24 -6.65 -4.19
C ALA A 177 -6.64 -5.88 -5.37
N GLU A 178 -6.97 -6.29 -6.60
CA GLU A 178 -6.52 -5.63 -7.83
C GLU A 178 -6.99 -4.16 -7.88
N GLU A 179 -8.26 -3.89 -7.57
CA GLU A 179 -8.77 -2.52 -7.50
C GLU A 179 -8.05 -1.71 -6.41
N LEU A 180 -7.86 -2.30 -5.22
CA LEU A 180 -7.19 -1.66 -4.10
C LEU A 180 -5.74 -1.28 -4.43
N LEU A 181 -4.97 -2.18 -5.06
CA LEU A 181 -3.59 -1.91 -5.49
C LEU A 181 -3.52 -0.77 -6.52
N ILE A 182 -4.50 -0.66 -7.42
CA ILE A 182 -4.58 0.45 -8.40
C ILE A 182 -4.84 1.79 -7.68
N ILE A 183 -5.68 1.80 -6.65
CA ILE A 183 -5.94 3.00 -5.85
C ILE A 183 -4.71 3.39 -5.03
N VAL A 184 -4.02 2.41 -4.43
CA VAL A 184 -2.73 2.65 -3.74
C VAL A 184 -1.71 3.24 -4.71
N MET A 185 -1.57 2.68 -5.91
CA MET A 185 -0.70 3.24 -6.94
C MET A 185 -1.03 4.70 -7.26
N THR A 186 -2.33 5.04 -7.33
CA THR A 186 -2.77 6.42 -7.53
C THR A 186 -2.37 7.32 -6.36
N THR A 187 -2.42 6.81 -5.12
CA THR A 187 -1.90 7.51 -3.95
C THR A 187 -0.41 7.80 -4.10
N LEU A 188 0.38 6.81 -4.52
CA LEU A 188 1.83 6.96 -4.69
C LEU A 188 2.18 7.97 -5.78
N ASP A 189 1.47 7.94 -6.91
CA ASP A 189 1.63 8.93 -7.99
C ASP A 189 1.32 10.36 -7.50
N LEU A 190 0.33 10.52 -6.62
CA LEU A 190 0.03 11.81 -5.99
C LEU A 190 1.12 12.25 -5.01
N ILE A 191 1.74 11.32 -4.27
CA ILE A 191 2.88 11.63 -3.39
C ILE A 191 4.08 12.09 -4.22
N GLU A 192 4.45 11.35 -5.27
CA GLU A 192 5.55 11.70 -6.18
C GLU A 192 5.33 13.09 -6.81
N GLU A 193 4.11 13.38 -7.27
CA GLU A 193 3.76 14.71 -7.80
C GLU A 193 3.90 15.81 -6.75
N CYS A 194 3.47 15.55 -5.50
CA CYS A 194 3.61 16.52 -4.41
C CYS A 194 5.09 16.83 -4.12
N ILE A 195 5.92 15.80 -4.03
CA ILE A 195 7.36 15.94 -3.81
C ILE A 195 7.99 16.74 -4.94
N PHE A 196 7.66 16.42 -6.19
CA PHE A 196 8.18 17.14 -7.34
C PHE A 196 7.80 18.63 -7.30
N ASP A 197 6.53 18.94 -6.99
CA ASP A 197 6.05 20.33 -6.86
C ASP A 197 6.72 21.06 -5.68
N LEU A 198 7.00 20.36 -4.58
CA LEU A 198 7.71 20.93 -3.43
C LEU A 198 9.19 21.19 -3.74
N VAL A 199 9.86 20.23 -4.38
CA VAL A 199 11.25 20.36 -4.83
C VAL A 199 11.37 21.53 -5.81
N ASP A 200 10.50 21.61 -6.82
CA ASP A 200 10.51 22.72 -7.79
C ASP A 200 10.33 24.08 -7.11
N GLN A 201 9.47 24.18 -6.09
CA GLN A 201 9.29 25.42 -5.33
C GLN A 201 10.54 25.86 -4.56
N VAL A 202 11.40 24.93 -4.17
CA VAL A 202 12.62 25.22 -3.38
C VAL A 202 13.88 25.30 -4.24
N THR A 203 13.89 24.70 -5.43
CA THR A 203 15.03 24.73 -6.38
C THR A 203 14.86 25.70 -7.55
N SER A 204 13.78 26.48 -7.59
CA SER A 204 13.50 27.45 -8.67
C SER A 204 13.46 28.90 -8.18
N CYS A 205 14.00 29.81 -8.99
CA CYS A 205 14.00 31.24 -8.68
C CYS A 205 12.55 31.77 -8.58
N PRO A 206 12.15 32.42 -7.47
CA PRO A 206 10.78 32.87 -7.26
C PRO A 206 10.36 34.03 -8.17
N THR A 207 11.32 34.72 -8.81
CA THR A 207 11.03 35.83 -9.73
C THR A 207 10.79 35.37 -11.17
N CYS A 208 11.53 34.37 -11.64
CA CYS A 208 11.54 34.00 -13.06
C CYS A 208 11.44 32.51 -13.36
N GLY A 209 11.44 31.64 -12.33
CA GLY A 209 11.34 30.18 -12.48
C GLY A 209 12.57 29.55 -13.14
N THR A 210 13.74 30.19 -13.07
CA THR A 210 14.99 29.57 -13.49
C THR A 210 15.51 28.70 -12.36
N ASP A 211 15.90 27.46 -12.65
CA ASP A 211 16.57 26.56 -11.71
C ASP A 211 17.76 27.26 -11.06
N VAL A 212 17.85 27.17 -9.74
CA VAL A 212 18.91 27.79 -8.92
C VAL A 212 19.50 26.74 -7.99
N ASP A 213 20.81 26.85 -7.75
CA ASP A 213 21.50 26.03 -6.76
C ASP A 213 21.34 26.64 -5.37
N GLU A 214 21.36 25.82 -4.32
CA GLU A 214 21.31 26.30 -2.92
C GLU A 214 22.44 27.30 -2.59
N SER A 215 23.55 27.24 -3.31
CA SER A 215 24.69 28.14 -3.16
C SER A 215 24.58 29.45 -3.96
N ASP A 216 23.57 29.60 -4.82
CA ASP A 216 23.41 30.78 -5.67
C ASP A 216 22.95 31.99 -4.84
N ALA A 217 23.83 32.99 -4.71
CA ALA A 217 23.44 34.28 -4.09
C ALA A 217 22.52 35.13 -4.99
N PHE A 218 22.53 34.89 -6.31
CA PHE A 218 21.73 35.62 -7.30
C PHE A 218 21.28 34.69 -8.42
N CYS A 219 20.06 34.89 -8.92
CA CYS A 219 19.54 34.11 -10.04
C CYS A 219 20.31 34.39 -11.34
N GLY A 220 20.88 33.35 -11.95
CA GLY A 220 21.58 33.45 -13.23
C GLY A 220 20.70 33.84 -14.43
N GLY A 221 19.38 33.65 -14.34
CA GLY A 221 18.41 33.97 -15.39
C GLY A 221 17.92 35.42 -15.37
N CYS A 222 17.52 35.94 -14.21
CA CYS A 222 16.93 37.28 -14.08
C CYS A 222 17.71 38.27 -13.20
N GLY A 223 18.71 37.80 -12.47
CA GLY A 223 19.54 38.63 -11.58
C GLY A 223 18.91 38.99 -10.25
N SER A 224 17.75 38.42 -9.89
CA SER A 224 17.15 38.60 -8.56
C SER A 224 18.08 38.11 -7.46
N ASP A 225 18.09 38.84 -6.34
CA ASP A 225 18.77 38.44 -5.10
C ASP A 225 18.05 37.25 -4.47
N LEU A 226 18.80 36.20 -4.13
CA LEU A 226 18.28 34.96 -3.56
C LEU A 226 18.58 34.83 -2.06
N GLN A 227 19.10 35.88 -1.39
CA GLN A 227 19.47 35.86 0.04
C GLN A 227 18.35 35.42 1.01
N GLU A 228 17.08 35.47 0.61
CA GLU A 228 15.96 34.93 1.42
C GLU A 228 15.91 33.39 1.48
N MET A 229 16.73 32.69 0.67
CA MET A 229 16.89 31.23 0.65
C MET A 229 18.11 30.72 1.45
N ILE A 230 18.96 31.61 1.99
CA ILE A 230 20.12 31.21 2.80
C ILE A 230 19.62 30.95 4.24
N PRO A 231 19.86 29.77 4.83
CA PRO A 231 19.39 29.49 6.17
C PRO A 231 20.11 30.41 7.17
N THR A 232 19.39 30.90 8.17
CA THR A 232 19.95 31.72 9.25
C THR A 232 19.95 30.92 10.55
N CYS A 233 20.93 31.21 11.42
CA CYS A 233 20.98 30.62 12.73
C CYS A 233 19.74 31.02 13.55
N PRO A 234 18.95 30.08 14.09
CA PRO A 234 17.71 30.37 14.82
C PRO A 234 17.95 31.12 16.14
N SER A 235 19.19 31.13 16.63
CA SER A 235 19.60 31.72 17.90
C SER A 235 20.15 33.14 17.74
N CYS A 236 20.78 33.47 16.59
CA CYS A 236 21.49 34.74 16.41
C CYS A 236 21.36 35.39 15.02
N ASP A 237 20.52 34.85 14.14
CA ASP A 237 20.22 35.35 12.79
C ASP A 237 21.44 35.51 11.85
N SER A 238 22.59 34.91 12.20
CA SER A 238 23.74 34.91 11.30
C SER A 238 23.50 33.94 10.14
N GLU A 239 23.94 34.30 8.95
CA GLU A 239 23.97 33.38 7.80
C GLU A 239 24.75 32.10 8.16
N VAL A 240 24.17 30.94 7.86
CA VAL A 240 24.78 29.63 8.05
C VAL A 240 24.76 28.86 6.73
N SER A 241 25.72 27.96 6.54
CA SER A 241 25.71 27.02 5.41
C SER A 241 24.87 25.79 5.77
N THR A 242 24.24 25.16 4.78
CA THR A 242 23.53 23.88 4.93
C THR A 242 24.46 22.73 5.39
N GLU A 243 25.77 22.87 5.24
CA GLU A 243 26.77 21.90 5.74
C GLU A 243 27.27 22.18 7.18
N ASP A 244 26.89 23.31 7.79
CA ASP A 244 27.39 23.68 9.11
C ASP A 244 26.68 22.87 10.21
N THR A 245 27.44 22.09 10.99
CA THR A 245 26.89 21.40 12.18
C THR A 245 26.74 22.33 13.40
N PHE A 246 27.37 23.50 13.37
CA PHE A 246 27.31 24.53 14.42
C PHE A 246 27.39 25.94 13.83
N CYS A 247 26.66 26.90 14.40
CA CYS A 247 26.74 28.29 13.99
C CYS A 247 28.11 28.89 14.36
N ARG A 248 28.85 29.35 13.34
CA ARG A 248 30.19 29.94 13.51
C ARG A 248 30.19 31.27 14.26
N SER A 249 29.04 31.93 14.36
CA SER A 249 28.89 33.23 15.04
C SER A 249 28.58 33.10 16.53
N CYS A 250 27.65 32.22 16.91
CA CYS A 250 27.18 32.11 18.31
C CYS A 250 27.45 30.76 18.96
N GLY A 251 27.79 29.73 18.20
CA GLY A 251 28.05 28.38 18.69
C GLY A 251 26.80 27.50 18.90
N GLU A 252 25.62 27.93 18.44
CA GLU A 252 24.40 27.10 18.43
C GLU A 252 24.64 25.81 17.64
N GLU A 253 24.16 24.68 18.15
CA GLU A 253 24.20 23.39 17.46
C GLU A 253 23.09 23.37 16.40
N LEU A 254 23.49 23.19 15.13
CA LEU A 254 22.57 23.24 13.98
C LEU A 254 22.08 21.85 13.56
N ALA A 255 22.49 20.81 14.31
CA ALA A 255 22.34 19.39 13.96
C ALA A 255 20.89 18.84 13.96
N ASP A 256 19.89 19.70 14.17
CA ASP A 256 18.46 19.36 14.06
C ASP A 256 17.69 20.34 13.14
N HIS A 257 18.40 21.18 12.38
CA HIS A 257 17.82 22.16 11.45
C HIS A 257 18.31 21.89 10.02
N GLU A 258 17.85 20.78 9.44
CA GLU A 258 17.97 20.55 8.01
C GLU A 258 17.09 21.56 7.24
N GLY A 259 17.77 22.51 6.60
CA GLY A 259 17.28 23.21 5.41
C GLY A 259 16.56 24.54 5.61
N PRO A 260 16.74 25.51 4.70
CA PRO A 260 15.70 26.48 4.39
C PRO A 260 14.68 25.89 3.38
N ILE A 261 13.49 26.52 3.32
CA ILE A 261 12.48 26.54 2.24
C ILE A 261 11.26 25.57 2.29
N LEU A 262 11.09 24.60 3.21
CA LEU A 262 9.74 23.99 3.34
C LEU A 262 8.72 24.96 3.97
N GLY A 263 9.16 25.91 4.80
CA GLY A 263 8.28 26.85 5.50
C GLY A 263 7.47 27.80 4.61
N THR A 264 7.85 27.94 3.33
CA THR A 264 7.12 28.75 2.33
C THR A 264 6.49 27.92 1.21
N ALA A 265 6.90 26.65 1.05
CA ALA A 265 6.34 25.76 0.04
C ALA A 265 4.87 25.47 0.36
N GLN A 266 4.01 25.56 -0.65
CA GLN A 266 2.57 25.35 -0.49
C GLN A 266 2.11 24.18 -1.33
N ILE A 267 1.40 23.26 -0.69
CA ILE A 267 0.66 22.23 -1.41
C ILE A 267 -0.52 22.88 -2.16
N SER A 268 -0.63 22.57 -3.45
CA SER A 268 -1.70 23.07 -4.30
C SER A 268 -3.10 22.67 -3.76
N PRO A 269 -4.08 23.59 -3.71
CA PRO A 269 -5.45 23.26 -3.37
C PRO A 269 -6.10 22.24 -4.32
N ASP A 270 -5.65 22.17 -5.57
CA ASP A 270 -6.12 21.15 -6.51
C ASP A 270 -5.59 19.77 -6.14
N TRP A 271 -4.30 19.68 -5.83
CA TRP A 271 -3.68 18.45 -5.33
C TRP A 271 -4.40 17.94 -4.08
N ASN A 272 -4.65 18.82 -3.10
CA ASN A 272 -5.37 18.45 -1.86
C ASN A 272 -6.73 17.83 -2.15
N ARG A 273 -7.50 18.43 -3.08
CA ARG A 273 -8.81 17.90 -3.48
C ARG A 273 -8.70 16.50 -4.10
N ARG A 274 -7.70 16.27 -4.96
CA ARG A 274 -7.50 14.97 -5.60
C ARG A 274 -7.04 13.92 -4.60
N MET A 275 -6.13 14.27 -3.69
CA MET A 275 -5.68 13.39 -2.61
C MET A 275 -6.85 13.04 -1.67
N GLU A 276 -7.63 14.01 -1.21
CA GLU A 276 -8.84 13.75 -0.40
C GLU A 276 -9.83 12.81 -1.10
N LYS A 277 -10.05 13.00 -2.40
CA LYS A 277 -10.91 12.12 -3.20
C LYS A 277 -10.34 10.70 -3.27
N ASN A 278 -9.04 10.57 -3.52
CA ASN A 278 -8.37 9.28 -3.61
C ASN A 278 -8.38 8.54 -2.26
N LEU A 279 -8.17 9.23 -1.15
CA LEU A 279 -8.25 8.66 0.20
C LEU A 279 -9.67 8.16 0.54
N GLN A 280 -10.71 8.83 0.05
CA GLN A 280 -12.09 8.36 0.20
C GLN A 280 -12.37 7.09 -0.64
N GLU A 281 -11.80 7.00 -1.83
CA GLU A 281 -11.88 5.80 -2.68
C GLU A 281 -11.09 4.65 -2.05
N LEU A 282 -9.91 4.94 -1.49
CA LEU A 282 -9.06 4.00 -0.77
C LEU A 282 -9.77 3.41 0.46
N ASP A 283 -10.37 4.24 1.32
CA ASP A 283 -11.13 3.78 2.50
C ASP A 283 -12.28 2.81 2.11
N GLN A 284 -13.00 3.14 1.03
CA GLN A 284 -14.07 2.29 0.50
C GLN A 284 -13.54 0.97 -0.08
N ALA A 285 -12.41 1.00 -0.77
CA ALA A 285 -11.79 -0.20 -1.36
C ALA A 285 -11.21 -1.12 -0.28
N ILE A 286 -10.53 -0.56 0.74
CA ILE A 286 -10.05 -1.29 1.90
C ILE A 286 -11.21 -2.02 2.58
N GLU A 287 -12.35 -1.35 2.77
CA GLU A 287 -13.51 -1.99 3.35
C GLU A 287 -14.00 -3.19 2.54
N ARG A 288 -14.20 -3.04 1.22
CA ARG A 288 -14.66 -4.14 0.37
C ARG A 288 -13.67 -5.29 0.35
N TYR A 289 -12.38 -4.98 0.30
CA TYR A 289 -11.30 -5.96 0.35
C TYR A 289 -11.30 -6.74 1.67
N VAL A 290 -11.40 -6.06 2.81
CA VAL A 290 -11.48 -6.74 4.12
C VAL A 290 -12.75 -7.59 4.24
N ILE A 291 -13.90 -7.09 3.74
CA ILE A 291 -15.15 -7.86 3.71
C ILE A 291 -15.00 -9.15 2.89
N SER A 292 -14.39 -9.05 1.70
CA SER A 292 -14.17 -10.21 0.83
C SER A 292 -13.13 -11.19 1.41
N GLN A 293 -12.07 -10.71 2.06
CA GLN A 293 -11.12 -11.53 2.82
C GLN A 293 -11.84 -12.37 3.88
N ILE A 294 -12.74 -11.75 4.65
CA ILE A 294 -13.53 -12.48 5.63
C ILE A 294 -14.36 -13.55 4.95
N HIS A 295 -15.06 -13.23 3.85
CA HIS A 295 -15.86 -14.22 3.11
C HIS A 295 -15.02 -15.44 2.70
N VAL A 296 -13.79 -15.26 2.23
CA VAL A 296 -12.86 -16.37 1.95
C VAL A 296 -12.61 -17.20 3.20
N GLN A 297 -12.26 -16.56 4.33
CA GLN A 297 -12.06 -17.24 5.60
C GLN A 297 -13.31 -17.98 6.11
N ILE A 298 -14.51 -17.43 5.87
CA ILE A 298 -15.78 -18.09 6.17
C ILE A 298 -15.88 -19.37 5.34
N GLN A 299 -15.63 -19.30 4.03
CA GLN A 299 -15.72 -20.47 3.16
C GLN A 299 -14.71 -21.54 3.59
N ILE A 300 -13.48 -21.17 3.91
CA ILE A 300 -12.46 -22.10 4.45
C ILE A 300 -12.99 -22.79 5.72
N ARG A 301 -13.55 -22.03 6.68
CA ARG A 301 -14.10 -22.59 7.92
C ARG A 301 -15.34 -23.46 7.68
N LEU A 302 -16.21 -23.12 6.71
CA LEU A 302 -17.37 -23.93 6.34
C LEU A 302 -16.99 -25.30 5.76
N GLN A 303 -15.80 -25.41 5.15
CA GLN A 303 -15.27 -26.71 4.71
C GLN A 303 -14.79 -27.58 5.88
N SER A 304 -14.63 -27.01 7.09
CA SER A 304 -14.41 -27.82 8.28
C SER A 304 -15.72 -28.52 8.64
N GLU A 305 -15.71 -29.86 8.64
CA GLU A 305 -16.88 -30.75 8.83
C GLU A 305 -17.70 -30.50 10.12
N THR A 306 -17.27 -29.58 10.98
CA THR A 306 -17.93 -29.22 12.23
C THR A 306 -19.04 -28.19 12.10
N LEU A 307 -19.06 -27.32 11.08
CA LEU A 307 -20.04 -26.24 10.94
C LEU A 307 -21.08 -26.59 9.86
N THR A 308 -22.37 -26.46 10.20
CA THR A 308 -23.44 -27.06 9.39
C THR A 308 -24.41 -26.04 8.79
N THR A 309 -24.62 -24.89 9.43
CA THR A 309 -25.61 -23.88 8.99
C THR A 309 -25.34 -22.51 9.58
N VAL A 310 -25.70 -21.44 8.86
CA VAL A 310 -25.82 -20.08 9.43
C VAL A 310 -26.85 -20.08 10.57
N ALA A 311 -26.48 -19.53 11.72
CA ALA A 311 -27.32 -19.46 12.91
C ALA A 311 -28.22 -18.22 12.94
N TRP A 312 -27.73 -17.11 12.39
CA TRP A 312 -28.42 -15.81 12.30
C TRP A 312 -27.96 -15.05 11.05
N ASP A 313 -28.85 -14.23 10.49
CA ASP A 313 -28.54 -13.37 9.34
C ASP A 313 -27.42 -12.37 9.63
N HIS A 314 -27.28 -11.91 10.88
CA HIS A 314 -26.21 -11.05 11.35
C HIS A 314 -25.68 -11.55 12.68
N CYS A 315 -24.35 -11.52 12.87
CA CYS A 315 -23.73 -11.94 14.12
C CYS A 315 -24.20 -11.06 15.30
N PRO A 316 -24.72 -11.63 16.40
CA PRO A 316 -25.16 -10.84 17.55
C PRO A 316 -24.06 -10.09 18.30
N SER A 317 -22.78 -10.43 18.04
CA SER A 317 -21.61 -9.83 18.69
C SER A 317 -20.94 -8.77 17.82
N CYS A 318 -20.69 -9.01 16.54
CA CYS A 318 -20.10 -7.98 15.69
C CYS A 318 -21.11 -7.31 14.76
N GLY A 319 -22.23 -7.95 14.42
CA GLY A 319 -23.15 -7.48 13.37
C GLY A 319 -22.80 -8.00 11.97
N TYR A 320 -21.75 -8.82 11.84
CA TYR A 320 -21.30 -9.33 10.55
C TYR A 320 -22.36 -10.24 9.88
N PRO A 321 -22.73 -10.02 8.61
CA PRO A 321 -23.72 -10.83 7.91
C PRO A 321 -23.31 -12.30 7.81
N GLN A 322 -24.21 -13.22 8.17
CA GLN A 322 -24.02 -14.68 8.10
C GLN A 322 -22.79 -15.21 8.87
N GLY A 323 -22.16 -14.36 9.68
CA GLY A 323 -20.89 -14.68 10.33
C GLY A 323 -21.03 -15.64 11.50
N ALA A 324 -22.23 -15.91 12.01
CA ALA A 324 -22.44 -16.84 13.12
C ALA A 324 -22.86 -18.21 12.59
N LEU A 325 -21.99 -19.20 12.74
CA LEU A 325 -22.14 -20.54 12.19
C LEU A 325 -22.40 -21.55 13.30
N ARG A 326 -23.35 -22.45 13.08
CA ARG A 326 -23.74 -23.50 14.01
C ARG A 326 -22.89 -24.75 13.77
N SER A 327 -22.30 -25.29 14.83
CA SER A 327 -21.64 -26.59 14.89
C SER A 327 -22.34 -27.56 15.83
N THR A 328 -21.82 -28.78 15.90
CA THR A 328 -22.17 -29.75 16.96
C THR A 328 -21.77 -29.30 18.37
N LYS A 329 -20.83 -28.35 18.51
CA LYS A 329 -20.31 -27.87 19.79
C LYS A 329 -20.97 -26.58 20.27
N GLY A 330 -21.64 -25.83 19.39
CA GLY A 330 -22.23 -24.54 19.72
C GLY A 330 -22.48 -23.70 18.48
N ILE A 331 -22.54 -22.39 18.66
CA ILE A 331 -22.51 -21.41 17.56
C ILE A 331 -21.22 -20.62 17.74
N GLU A 332 -20.51 -20.36 16.67
CA GLU A 332 -19.31 -19.52 16.69
C GLU A 332 -19.40 -18.49 15.57
N CYS A 333 -18.92 -17.28 15.85
CA CYS A 333 -18.80 -16.26 14.84
C CYS A 333 -17.42 -16.34 14.20
N VAL A 334 -17.36 -16.51 12.89
CA VAL A 334 -16.10 -16.60 12.16
C VAL A 334 -15.40 -15.26 11.95
N ALA A 335 -16.12 -14.14 12.12
CA ALA A 335 -15.56 -12.80 11.97
C ALA A 335 -15.03 -12.20 13.28
N CYS A 336 -15.61 -12.55 14.43
CA CYS A 336 -15.21 -11.97 15.74
C CYS A 336 -14.90 -13.01 16.81
N ASP A 337 -14.84 -14.29 16.41
CA ASP A 337 -14.59 -15.45 17.27
C ASP A 337 -15.48 -15.54 18.52
N SER A 338 -16.63 -14.86 18.53
CA SER A 338 -17.60 -14.98 19.63
C SER A 338 -18.27 -16.35 19.58
N GLU A 339 -18.56 -16.93 20.72
CA GLU A 339 -19.12 -18.29 20.82
C GLU A 339 -20.38 -18.29 21.67
N TRP A 340 -21.33 -19.17 21.35
CA TRP A 340 -22.55 -19.42 22.10
C TRP A 340 -22.82 -20.91 22.24
N THR A 341 -23.46 -21.29 23.35
CA THR A 341 -23.87 -22.66 23.64
C THR A 341 -25.35 -22.70 24.03
N ASP A 342 -26.03 -23.79 23.66
CA ASP A 342 -27.42 -24.03 24.05
C ASP A 342 -27.50 -24.46 25.52
N LYS A 343 -28.46 -23.89 26.27
CA LYS A 343 -28.83 -24.32 27.61
C LYS A 343 -30.01 -25.30 27.65
N GLY A 344 -30.03 -26.30 26.78
CA GLY A 344 -30.86 -27.49 26.96
C GLY A 344 -32.39 -27.26 26.91
N ILE A 345 -33.13 -28.36 27.12
CA ILE A 345 -34.47 -28.62 26.56
C ILE A 345 -35.59 -27.68 27.09
N ILE A 346 -35.39 -26.97 28.21
CA ILE A 346 -36.44 -26.15 28.83
C ILE A 346 -36.00 -24.67 28.79
N ASN A 347 -36.66 -23.90 27.94
CA ASN A 347 -36.37 -22.51 27.56
C ASN A 347 -35.03 -22.38 26.80
N ARG A 348 -35.06 -22.64 25.47
CA ARG A 348 -33.94 -22.56 24.50
C ARG A 348 -33.22 -21.20 24.51
N GLU A 349 -32.53 -20.90 25.59
CA GLU A 349 -31.65 -19.75 25.71
C GLU A 349 -30.25 -20.12 25.25
N LEU A 350 -29.65 -19.23 24.48
CA LEU A 350 -28.27 -19.33 24.07
C LEU A 350 -27.43 -18.48 25.02
N LYS A 351 -26.36 -19.08 25.55
CA LYS A 351 -25.40 -18.41 26.41
C LYS A 351 -24.12 -18.12 25.64
N MET A 352 -23.69 -16.86 25.60
CA MET A 352 -22.40 -16.49 25.03
C MET A 352 -21.26 -17.03 25.93
N THR A 353 -20.35 -17.82 25.37
CA THR A 353 -19.19 -18.42 26.03
C THR A 353 -17.88 -17.68 25.74
N ARG A 354 -17.82 -16.97 24.61
CA ARG A 354 -16.69 -16.12 24.19
C ARG A 354 -17.22 -14.86 23.49
N GLY A 355 -16.57 -13.72 23.68
CA GLY A 355 -17.01 -12.42 23.17
C GLY A 355 -17.34 -11.41 24.28
N ASP A 356 -17.66 -10.18 23.89
CA ASP A 356 -17.88 -9.03 24.80
C ASP A 356 -18.95 -9.27 25.86
N GLU A 357 -20.01 -10.01 25.52
CA GLU A 357 -21.12 -10.31 26.42
C GLU A 357 -21.00 -11.71 27.06
N LYS A 358 -19.77 -12.22 27.21
CA LYS A 358 -19.50 -13.54 27.81
C LYS A 358 -20.27 -13.73 29.12
N GLY A 359 -21.03 -14.82 29.18
CA GLY A 359 -21.84 -15.19 30.34
C GLY A 359 -23.32 -14.85 30.18
N LYS A 360 -23.68 -13.89 29.32
CA LYS A 360 -25.07 -13.47 29.06
C LYS A 360 -25.85 -14.60 28.39
N SER A 361 -27.11 -14.76 28.79
CA SER A 361 -28.03 -15.84 28.38
C SER A 361 -29.34 -15.19 27.99
N MET A 362 -29.81 -15.45 26.77
CA MET A 362 -31.09 -14.91 26.28
C MET A 362 -31.65 -15.78 25.14
N PRO A 363 -32.93 -15.62 24.77
CA PRO A 363 -33.54 -16.32 23.65
C PRO A 363 -32.84 -16.02 22.32
N ALA A 364 -32.87 -16.98 21.38
CA ALA A 364 -32.26 -16.85 20.06
C ALA A 364 -32.76 -15.63 19.26
N SER A 365 -34.04 -15.27 19.40
CA SER A 365 -34.64 -14.10 18.75
C SER A 365 -34.13 -12.77 19.30
N GLU A 366 -33.71 -12.73 20.57
CA GLU A 366 -33.14 -11.53 21.16
C GLU A 366 -31.70 -11.32 20.68
N TRP A 367 -30.94 -12.42 20.54
CA TRP A 367 -29.64 -12.40 19.87
C TRP A 367 -29.74 -11.95 18.42
N GLU A 368 -30.72 -12.45 17.66
CA GLU A 368 -30.96 -12.05 16.27
C GLU A 368 -31.21 -10.54 16.13
N ARG A 369 -32.09 -9.99 16.98
CA ARG A 369 -32.34 -8.54 17.05
C ARG A 369 -31.08 -7.73 17.38
N LEU A 370 -30.21 -8.23 18.25
CA LEU A 370 -28.93 -7.59 18.54
C LEU A 370 -28.00 -7.63 17.33
N GLY A 371 -28.00 -8.70 16.55
CA GLY A 371 -27.24 -8.80 15.31
C GLY A 371 -27.67 -7.76 14.30
N GLU A 372 -28.97 -7.64 14.04
CA GLU A 372 -29.54 -6.62 13.15
C GLU A 372 -29.18 -5.20 13.61
N GLN A 373 -29.34 -4.92 14.91
CA GLN A 373 -28.99 -3.61 15.47
C GLN A 373 -27.51 -3.29 15.27
N ARG A 374 -26.60 -4.24 15.55
CA ARG A 374 -25.15 -4.03 15.36
C ARG A 374 -24.78 -3.85 13.89
N TYR A 375 -25.49 -4.53 12.99
CA TYR A 375 -25.32 -4.35 11.54
C TYR A 375 -25.74 -2.94 11.10
N GLU A 376 -26.90 -2.46 11.54
CA GLU A 376 -27.39 -1.09 11.24
C GLU A 376 -26.46 0.00 11.82
N GLU A 377 -25.92 -0.23 13.02
CA GLU A 377 -24.91 0.62 13.65
C GLU A 377 -23.52 0.49 13.01
N LYS A 378 -23.34 -0.42 12.04
CA LYS A 378 -22.08 -0.76 11.38
C LYS A 378 -20.95 -1.17 12.34
N ARG A 379 -21.30 -1.65 13.53
CA ARG A 379 -20.33 -2.02 14.58
C ARG A 379 -19.40 -3.16 14.14
N PHE A 380 -19.78 -3.93 13.12
CA PHE A 380 -18.91 -4.97 12.58
C PHE A 380 -17.62 -4.36 12.00
N ARG A 381 -17.71 -3.18 11.38
CA ARG A 381 -16.55 -2.47 10.84
C ARG A 381 -15.53 -2.18 11.93
N ASP A 382 -15.96 -1.67 13.07
CA ASP A 382 -15.07 -1.39 14.22
C ASP A 382 -14.32 -2.65 14.68
N VAL A 383 -14.94 -3.82 14.57
CA VAL A 383 -14.28 -5.10 14.87
C VAL A 383 -13.28 -5.49 13.79
N LEU A 384 -13.63 -5.33 12.51
CA LEU A 384 -12.74 -5.63 11.38
C LEU A 384 -11.50 -4.73 11.37
N PHE A 385 -11.64 -3.48 11.77
CA PHE A 385 -10.55 -2.50 11.83
C PHE A 385 -9.88 -2.42 13.20
N SER A 386 -10.10 -3.40 14.07
CA SER A 386 -9.39 -3.51 15.34
C SER A 386 -8.09 -4.29 15.18
N ASP A 387 -7.06 -3.96 15.97
CA ASP A 387 -5.80 -4.71 16.10
C ASP A 387 -5.98 -6.22 16.41
N SER A 388 -7.19 -6.65 16.75
CA SER A 388 -7.50 -8.05 17.08
C SER A 388 -7.92 -8.89 15.88
N PHE A 389 -8.30 -8.27 14.76
CA PHE A 389 -8.72 -9.00 13.56
C PHE A 389 -7.53 -9.35 12.66
N PHE A 390 -6.50 -8.50 12.65
CA PHE A 390 -5.26 -8.67 11.88
C PHE A 390 -4.12 -9.39 12.65
N LYS A 391 -4.41 -10.03 13.79
CA LYS A 391 -3.49 -10.87 14.57
C LYS A 391 -3.98 -12.31 14.59
#